data_AF-A0A5J4V2G7-F1
#
_entry.id   AF-A0A5J4V2G7-F1
#
_cell.length_a   1.000
_cell.length_b   1.000
_cell.length_c   1.000
_cell.angle_alpha   90.00
_cell.angle_beta   90.00
_cell.angle_gamma   90.00
#
_symmetry.space_group_name_H-M   'P 1'
#
loop_
_entity.id
_entity.type
_entity.pdbx_description
1 polymer ?
#
loop_
_entity_poly.entity_id
_entity_poly.type
_entity_poly.pdbx_seq_one_letter_code
_entity_poly.pdbx_strand_id
1 'polypeptide(L)' 'MESKPRRAVFFIDGVQQKNSVVNIPNAVRFYVYVSKPNSSFQVTRFERLPVSSARGVPGSRQWYWGTNWIQ' A
#
# COMPACT_ATOMS: atom_id res chain seq x y z
N MET A 1 14.12 8.25 8.37
CA MET A 1 13.82 7.09 9.23
C MET A 1 13.37 5.95 8.33
N GLU A 2 14.15 4.88 8.24
CA GLU A 2 13.68 3.66 7.57
C GLU A 2 12.79 2.89 8.54
N SER A 3 11.53 2.64 8.19
CA SER A 3 10.66 1.81 9.01
C SER A 3 11.11 0.36 8.90
N LYS A 4 11.36 -0.31 10.02
CA LYS A 4 11.63 -1.76 10.08
C LYS A 4 10.50 -2.43 10.87
N PRO A 5 9.67 -3.28 10.24
CA PRO A 5 9.68 -3.65 8.81
C PRO A 5 9.22 -2.51 7.90
N ARG A 6 9.67 -2.51 6.63
CA ARG A 6 9.13 -1.62 5.59
C ARG A 6 7.69 -2.03 5.29
N ARG A 7 6.79 -1.06 5.17
CA ARG A 7 5.35 -1.31 5.05
C ARG A 7 4.71 -0.43 3.97
N ALA A 8 3.85 -1.02 3.15
CA ALA A 8 2.92 -0.33 2.27
C ALA A 8 1.52 -0.35 2.88
N VAL A 9 0.92 0.83 3.03
CA VAL A 9 -0.46 1.03 3.51
C VAL A 9 -1.27 1.68 2.40
N PHE A 10 -2.54 1.30 2.30
CA PHE A 10 -3.43 1.83 1.27
C PHE A 10 -4.44 2.79 1.89
N PHE A 11 -4.84 3.78 1.10
CA PHE A 11 -5.87 4.74 1.43
C PHE A 11 -6.85 4.84 0.26
N ILE A 12 -8.14 4.92 0.55
CA ILE A 12 -9.19 5.25 -0.42
C ILE A 12 -9.85 6.52 0.11
N ASP A 13 -9.82 7.59 -0.66
CA ASP A 13 -10.36 8.92 -0.28
C ASP A 13 -9.87 9.39 1.10
N GLY A 14 -8.59 9.17 1.39
CA GLY A 14 -7.96 9.54 2.67
C GLY A 14 -8.23 8.58 3.83
N VAL A 15 -9.09 7.57 3.64
CA VAL A 15 -9.39 6.57 4.67
C VAL A 15 -8.42 5.39 4.57
N GLN A 16 -7.69 5.12 5.65
CA GLN A 16 -6.75 4.00 5.72
C GLN A 16 -7.49 2.66 5.59
N GLN A 17 -6.95 1.76 4.75
CA GLN A 17 -7.53 0.44 4.50
C GLN A 17 -7.01 -0.63 5.47
N LYS A 18 -7.79 -1.72 5.64
CA LYS A 18 -7.45 -2.83 6.54
C LYS A 18 -6.26 -3.66 6.05
N ASN A 19 -6.11 -3.82 4.74
CA ASN A 19 -5.01 -4.56 4.16
C ASN A 19 -3.76 -3.68 4.11
N SER A 20 -2.61 -4.28 4.45
CA SER A 20 -1.29 -3.65 4.28
C SER A 20 -0.25 -4.71 3.98
N VAL A 21 0.87 -4.31 3.39
CA VAL A 21 1.96 -5.23 3.03
C VAL A 21 3.19 -4.88 3.86
N VAL A 22 3.80 -5.86 4.50
CA VAL A 22 5.00 -5.70 5.33
C VAL A 22 6.18 -6.46 4.73
N ASN A 23 7.38 -6.07 5.15
CA ASN A 23 8.66 -6.64 4.69
C ASN A 23 8.94 -6.44 3.19
N ILE A 24 8.45 -5.33 2.63
CA ILE A 24 8.69 -4.99 1.21
C ILE A 24 10.18 -4.68 0.95
N PRO A 25 10.70 -4.95 -0.27
CA PRO A 25 12.06 -4.58 -0.66
C PRO A 25 12.28 -3.06 -0.69
N ASN A 26 13.54 -2.62 -0.76
CA ASN A 26 13.89 -1.19 -0.83
C ASN A 26 13.41 -0.55 -2.14
N ALA A 27 13.60 -1.24 -3.26
CA ALA A 27 13.06 -0.84 -4.55
C ALA A 27 11.67 -1.45 -4.72
N VAL A 28 10.66 -0.61 -4.95
CA VAL A 28 9.28 -1.04 -5.15
C VAL A 28 8.87 -0.73 -6.58
N ARG A 29 8.25 -1.72 -7.24
CA ARG A 29 7.46 -1.53 -8.45
C ARG A 29 6.02 -1.84 -8.06
N PHE A 30 5.06 -1.04 -8.52
CA PHE A 30 3.66 -1.32 -8.32
C PHE A 30 2.98 -1.60 -9.67
N TYR A 31 1.94 -2.41 -9.61
CA TYR A 31 1.11 -2.77 -10.73
C TYR A 31 -0.32 -2.34 -10.43
N VAL A 32 -1.00 -1.78 -11.43
CA VAL A 32 -2.43 -1.44 -11.33
C VAL A 32 -3.19 -2.29 -12.34
N TYR A 33 -4.13 -3.08 -11.83
CA TYR A 33 -5.04 -3.87 -12.65
C TYR A 33 -6.27 -3.05 -12.99
N VAL A 34 -6.43 -2.70 -14.27
CA VAL A 34 -7.58 -1.94 -14.79
C VAL A 34 -8.32 -2.84 -15.79
N SER A 35 -9.52 -3.32 -15.44
CA SER A 35 -10.24 -4.32 -16.24
C SER A 35 -11.62 -3.88 -16.74
N LYS A 36 -12.19 -2.79 -16.20
CA LYS A 36 -13.54 -2.35 -16.59
C LYS A 36 -13.48 -1.52 -17.88
N PRO A 37 -14.48 -1.64 -18.79
CA PRO A 37 -14.58 -0.75 -19.94
C PRO A 37 -14.57 0.73 -19.52
N ASN A 38 -13.89 1.57 -20.29
CA ASN A 38 -13.76 3.01 -20.04
C ASN A 38 -13.15 3.39 -18.68
N SER A 39 -12.44 2.48 -18.02
CA SER A 39 -11.70 2.79 -16.78
C SER A 39 -10.23 3.05 -17.07
N SER A 40 -9.62 3.94 -16.27
CA SER A 40 -8.20 4.26 -16.32
C SER A 40 -7.69 4.56 -14.92
N PHE A 41 -6.37 4.51 -14.76
CA PHE A 41 -5.69 4.91 -13.54
C PHE A 41 -4.62 5.94 -13.90
N GLN A 42 -4.60 7.05 -13.16
CA GLN A 42 -3.63 8.12 -13.35
C GLN A 42 -2.85 8.35 -12.06
N VAL A 43 -1.52 8.32 -12.17
CA VAL A 43 -0.65 8.80 -11.10
C VAL A 43 -0.65 10.32 -11.13
N THR A 44 -1.06 10.96 -10.04
CA THR A 44 -1.11 12.43 -9.95
C THR A 44 0.20 13.02 -9.44
N ARG A 45 0.87 12.35 -8.49
CA ARG A 45 2.16 12.80 -7.93
C ARG A 45 2.90 11.67 -7.22
N PHE A 46 4.20 11.85 -7.07
CA PHE A 46 5.02 11.13 -6.10
C PHE A 46 5.49 12.12 -5.04
N GLU A 47 5.15 11.85 -3.79
CA GLU A 47 5.51 12.71 -2.67
C GLU A 47 6.21 11.91 -1.57
N ARG A 48 7.25 12.52 -1.00
CA ARG A 48 7.92 11.98 0.19
C ARG A 48 7.43 12.75 1.41
N LEU A 49 6.62 12.09 2.22
CA LEU A 49 6.17 12.65 3.48
C LEU A 49 7.30 12.56 4.54
N PRO A 50 7.49 13.57 5.40
CA PRO A 50 8.50 13.54 6.46
C PRO A 50 8.16 12.53 7.55
N VAL A 51 6.87 12.29 7.78
CA VAL A 51 6.32 11.33 8.76
C VAL A 51 5.21 10.52 8.10
N SER A 52 5.04 9.27 8.51
CA SER A 52 3.96 8.42 8.01
C SER A 52 2.59 8.90 8.51
N SER A 53 1.62 9.01 7.61
CA SER A 53 0.22 9.30 7.96
C SER A 53 -0.57 8.08 8.45
N ALA A 54 0.04 6.89 8.47
CA ALA A 54 -0.62 5.64 8.86
C ALA A 54 -0.81 5.56 10.37
N ARG A 55 -2.05 5.37 10.83
CA ARG A 55 -2.41 5.26 12.26
C ARG A 55 -2.79 3.84 12.69
N GLY A 56 -3.02 2.95 11.73
CA GLY A 56 -3.52 1.60 11.99
C GLY A 56 -5.05 1.57 11.97
N VAL A 57 -5.61 0.40 11.62
CA VAL A 57 -7.05 0.18 11.51
C VAL A 57 -7.41 -1.07 12.32
N PRO A 58 -8.45 -1.04 13.17
CA PRO A 58 -8.93 -2.22 13.87
C PRO A 58 -9.29 -3.36 12.91
N GLY A 59 -8.88 -4.58 13.24
CA GLY A 59 -9.05 -5.74 12.36
C GLY A 59 -8.25 -5.65 11.06
N SER A 60 -7.12 -4.94 11.06
CA SER A 60 -6.20 -4.90 9.92
C SER A 60 -5.49 -6.24 9.72
N ARG A 61 -5.23 -6.57 8.45
CA ARG A 61 -4.45 -7.75 8.04
C ARG A 61 -3.16 -7.28 7.38
N GLN A 62 -2.05 -7.83 7.86
CA GLN A 62 -0.72 -7.58 7.30
C GLN A 62 -0.31 -8.78 6.45
N TRP A 63 0.03 -8.50 5.21
CA TRP A 63 0.50 -9.47 4.24
C TRP A 63 2.01 -9.41 4.14
N TYR A 64 2.68 -10.55 4.26
CA TYR A 64 4.13 -10.61 4.12
C TYR A 64 4.51 -10.63 2.65
N TRP A 65 5.37 -9.70 2.24
CA TRP A 65 5.90 -9.70 0.89
C TRP A 65 6.60 -11.03 0.57
N GLY A 66 6.41 -11.51 -0.65
CA GLY A 66 7.02 -12.76 -1.15
C GLY A 66 6.30 -14.05 -0.73
N THR A 67 5.17 -13.95 -0.03
CA THR A 67 4.33 -15.11 0.28
C THR A 67 3.11 -15.17 -0.64
N ASN A 68 2.46 -16.33 -0.70
CA ASN A 68 1.17 -16.45 -1.38
C ASN A 68 0.06 -15.80 -0.52
N TRP A 69 -0.73 -14.92 -1.11
CA TRP A 69 -1.80 -14.19 -0.44
C TRP A 69 -3.15 -14.77 -0.83
N ILE A 70 -3.84 -15.36 0.14
CA ILE A 70 -5.18 -15.91 -0.03
C ILE A 70 -6.14 -15.02 0.77
N GLN A 71 -6.82 -14.13 0.03
CA GLN A 71 -7.75 -13.15 0.56
C GLN A 71 -9.03 -13.80 1.05
#